data_AF-A0A7Y2NVI9-F1
#
_entry.id   AF-A0A7Y2NVI9-F1
#
_cell.length_a   1.000
_cell.length_b   1.000
_cell.length_c   1.000
_cell.angle_alpha   90.00
_cell.angle_beta   90.00
_cell.angle_gamma   90.00
#
_symmetry.space_group_name_H-M   'P 1'
#
loop_
_entity.id
_entity.type
_entity.pdbx_description
1 polymer ?
#
loop_
_entity_poly.entity_id
_entity_poly.type
_entity_poly.pdbx_seq_one_letter_code
_entity_poly.pdbx_strand_id
1 'polypeptide(L)'
;MFRSWCASKLSPLVLATVVLACSPAPGNAPPAEAAGNPSASEQPPGELVFRSTVEKLFNHRNSLAEGKEREDVVEVTLPGRLFAPPIPLPDVTRDAVDRTTLEGALASDVAAFRADDAEWILENFAPSDQQKIAQQLEREDLRARNKAALDHIHSMEIWGMATYGEYGLVMYRYDGDSTRGLVPTFTKVGNEWKRTNVLSADEVFDVVLSAFRSGGEVIESE
;
A
#
# COMPACT_ATOMS: atom_id res chain seq x y z
N MET A 1 -22.87 5.65 41.25
CA MET A 1 -21.64 4.95 40.83
C MET A 1 -21.83 4.48 39.39
N PHE A 2 -21.39 5.26 38.41
CA PHE A 2 -21.18 4.78 37.04
C PHE A 2 -19.86 5.39 36.59
N ARG A 3 -18.80 4.57 36.62
CA ARG A 3 -17.48 4.97 36.17
C ARG A 3 -17.45 4.83 34.66
N SER A 4 -17.37 5.99 34.01
CA SER A 4 -16.81 6.19 32.68
C SER A 4 -15.48 5.45 32.57
N TRP A 5 -15.32 4.61 31.55
CA TRP A 5 -14.07 3.94 31.23
C TRP A 5 -13.73 4.11 29.75
N CYS A 6 -12.66 4.90 29.57
CA CYS A 6 -11.60 4.81 28.57
C CYS A 6 -11.98 4.91 27.09
N ALA A 7 -11.94 6.15 26.62
CA ALA A 7 -11.37 6.50 25.33
C ALA A 7 -9.93 5.93 25.23
N SER A 8 -9.80 4.78 24.58
CA SER A 8 -8.51 4.25 24.15
C SER A 8 -8.03 5.05 22.94
N LYS A 9 -6.92 5.72 23.15
CA LYS A 9 -6.17 6.54 22.18
C LYS A 9 -5.87 5.73 20.92
N LEU A 10 -6.60 5.99 19.84
CA LEU A 10 -6.15 5.69 18.48
C LEU A 10 -5.10 6.75 18.11
N SER A 11 -3.88 6.32 17.78
CA SER A 11 -2.82 7.20 17.29
C SER A 11 -3.30 7.95 16.02
N PRO A 12 -3.07 9.27 15.91
CA PRO A 12 -3.64 10.11 14.86
C PRO A 12 -2.94 10.04 13.50
N LEU A 13 -2.08 9.03 13.25
CA LEU A 13 -1.45 8.81 11.93
C LEU A 13 -2.44 8.10 10.98
N VAL A 14 -3.54 8.78 10.67
CA VAL A 14 -4.30 8.51 9.45
C VAL A 14 -3.65 9.34 8.36
N LEU A 15 -2.65 8.78 7.69
CA LEU A 15 -2.44 9.19 6.30
C LEU A 15 -3.76 8.86 5.61
N ALA A 16 -4.58 9.87 5.33
CA ALA A 16 -5.70 9.73 4.42
C ALA A 16 -5.14 9.69 2.99
N THR A 17 -4.20 8.76 2.73
CA THR A 17 -4.37 8.01 1.50
C THR A 17 -5.74 7.38 1.67
N VAL A 18 -6.74 7.94 0.99
CA VAL A 18 -7.76 7.24 0.21
C VAL A 18 -7.86 5.73 0.48
N VAL A 19 -8.02 5.33 1.74
CA VAL A 19 -8.76 4.14 2.09
C VAL A 19 -10.19 4.65 2.06
N LEU A 20 -10.66 4.87 0.83
CA LEU A 20 -12.09 4.92 0.63
C LEU A 20 -12.61 3.62 1.20
N ALA A 21 -13.58 3.74 2.10
CA ALA A 21 -14.67 2.81 2.17
C ALA A 21 -15.24 2.69 0.74
N CYS A 22 -14.61 1.85 -0.08
CA CYS A 22 -15.17 1.39 -1.32
C CYS A 22 -16.35 0.52 -0.89
N SER A 23 -17.57 1.05 -1.05
CA SER A 23 -18.69 0.15 -1.24
C SER A 23 -18.31 -0.78 -2.40
N PRO A 24 -18.44 -2.11 -2.24
CA PRO A 24 -18.05 -3.03 -3.30
C PRO A 24 -18.84 -2.70 -4.55
N ALA A 25 -18.15 -2.34 -5.63
CA ALA A 25 -18.76 -2.40 -6.95
C ALA A 25 -19.05 -3.88 -7.24
N PRO A 26 -20.28 -4.24 -7.63
CA PRO A 26 -20.57 -5.62 -7.98
C PRO A 26 -19.91 -5.95 -9.33
N GLY A 27 -19.02 -6.95 -9.31
CA GLY A 27 -18.87 -7.88 -10.43
C GLY A 27 -17.76 -7.59 -11.45
N ASN A 28 -16.92 -8.61 -11.61
CA ASN A 28 -16.09 -8.95 -12.78
C ASN A 28 -14.86 -8.07 -13.04
N ALA A 29 -13.77 -8.40 -12.34
CA ALA A 29 -12.45 -8.20 -12.91
C ALA A 29 -12.36 -8.98 -14.24
N PRO A 30 -11.97 -8.34 -15.36
CA PRO A 30 -11.77 -9.04 -16.62
C PRO A 30 -10.55 -9.98 -16.55
N PRO A 31 -10.49 -11.02 -17.39
CA PRO A 31 -9.32 -11.87 -17.48
C PRO A 31 -8.14 -11.07 -18.04
N ALA A 32 -7.01 -11.09 -17.32
CA ALA A 32 -5.74 -10.55 -17.78
C ALA A 32 -5.23 -11.38 -18.96
N GLU A 33 -5.29 -10.83 -20.18
CA GLU A 33 -4.62 -11.37 -21.36
C GLU A 33 -3.30 -10.63 -21.59
N ALA A 34 -2.24 -11.42 -21.77
CA ALA A 34 -0.83 -11.06 -21.68
C ALA A 34 -0.29 -10.28 -22.90
N ALA A 35 0.71 -9.42 -22.67
CA ALA A 35 2.05 -9.56 -23.28
C ALA A 35 2.99 -8.39 -22.92
N GLY A 36 4.18 -8.72 -22.42
CA GLY A 36 5.32 -7.79 -22.29
C GLY A 36 6.40 -8.35 -21.38
N ASN A 37 7.40 -9.00 -21.97
CA ASN A 37 8.48 -9.68 -21.27
C ASN A 37 9.25 -8.76 -20.29
N PRO A 38 9.66 -9.31 -19.13
CA PRO A 38 10.45 -8.61 -18.14
C PRO A 38 11.84 -8.20 -18.66
N SER A 39 12.18 -6.91 -18.56
CA SER A 39 13.49 -6.34 -18.92
C SER A 39 14.47 -6.29 -17.73
N ALA A 40 15.27 -7.35 -17.56
CA ALA A 40 16.64 -7.45 -17.03
C ALA A 40 17.05 -6.73 -15.70
N SER A 41 16.11 -6.18 -14.92
CA SER A 41 16.26 -5.95 -13.48
C SER A 41 15.11 -6.57 -12.67
N GLU A 42 14.25 -7.39 -13.30
CA GLU A 42 13.21 -8.14 -12.62
C GLU A 42 13.78 -9.33 -11.85
N GLN A 43 13.71 -9.22 -10.53
CA GLN A 43 13.20 -10.26 -9.64
C GLN A 43 13.16 -9.69 -8.22
N PRO A 44 12.16 -10.03 -7.40
CA PRO A 44 12.45 -10.49 -6.06
C PRO A 44 12.67 -12.02 -6.16
N PRO A 45 13.90 -12.53 -6.15
CA PRO A 45 14.11 -13.95 -5.95
C PRO A 45 13.82 -14.24 -4.47
N GLY A 46 12.80 -15.06 -4.23
CA GLY A 46 12.29 -15.36 -2.89
C GLY A 46 10.77 -15.37 -2.86
N GLU A 47 10.21 -15.93 -1.80
CA GLU A 47 8.79 -15.86 -1.50
C GLU A 47 8.62 -15.19 -0.14
N LEU A 48 7.59 -14.35 -0.03
CA LEU A 48 7.16 -13.78 1.22
C LEU A 48 5.85 -14.44 1.65
N VAL A 49 5.84 -14.93 2.89
CA VAL A 49 4.66 -15.45 3.53
C VAL A 49 4.06 -14.37 4.41
N PHE A 50 2.82 -14.01 4.12
CA PHE A 50 2.03 -13.01 4.85
C PHE A 50 1.00 -13.71 5.71
N ARG A 51 1.06 -13.50 7.04
CA ARG A 51 0.14 -14.11 8.01
C ARG A 51 -0.62 -13.05 8.78
N SER A 52 -1.93 -13.23 8.88
CA SER A 52 -2.78 -12.42 9.75
C SER A 52 -3.85 -13.29 10.42
N THR A 53 -4.32 -12.87 11.58
CA THR A 53 -5.49 -13.51 12.20
C THR A 53 -6.76 -13.00 11.53
N VAL A 54 -7.83 -13.82 11.51
CA VAL A 54 -9.12 -13.44 10.94
C VAL A 54 -9.64 -12.12 11.53
N GLU A 55 -9.48 -11.90 12.84
CA GLU A 55 -9.92 -10.65 13.49
C GLU A 55 -9.17 -9.39 13.04
N LYS A 56 -7.99 -9.54 12.43
CA LYS A 56 -7.16 -8.43 11.94
C LYS A 56 -7.43 -8.10 10.46
N LEU A 57 -8.22 -8.92 9.76
CA LEU A 57 -8.64 -8.65 8.39
C LEU A 57 -9.53 -7.42 8.34
N PHE A 58 -9.30 -6.54 7.35
CA PHE A 58 -10.16 -5.38 7.14
C PHE A 58 -11.45 -5.79 6.40
N ASN A 59 -11.39 -6.81 5.56
CA ASN A 59 -12.55 -7.39 4.92
C ASN A 59 -13.12 -8.57 5.72
N HIS A 60 -14.17 -8.34 6.52
CA HIS A 60 -14.84 -9.40 7.28
C HIS A 60 -15.58 -10.46 6.43
N ARG A 61 -15.64 -10.28 5.10
CA ARG A 61 -16.22 -11.25 4.14
C ARG A 61 -15.15 -11.95 3.31
N ASN A 62 -13.89 -11.88 3.72
CA ASN A 62 -12.77 -12.51 3.02
C ASN A 62 -12.97 -14.04 2.96
N SER A 63 -13.08 -14.59 1.74
CA SER A 63 -13.29 -16.03 1.52
C SER A 63 -12.18 -16.89 2.11
N LEU A 64 -10.96 -16.37 2.26
CA LEU A 64 -9.83 -17.06 2.89
C LEU A 64 -10.03 -17.30 4.40
N ALA A 65 -10.99 -16.59 5.01
CA ALA A 65 -11.41 -16.74 6.39
C ALA A 65 -12.70 -17.57 6.55
N GLU A 66 -13.28 -18.10 5.47
CA GLU A 66 -14.51 -18.89 5.55
C GLU A 66 -14.31 -20.14 6.41
N GLY A 67 -15.19 -20.32 7.41
CA GLY A 67 -15.12 -21.45 8.34
C GLY A 67 -14.02 -21.38 9.39
N LYS A 68 -13.30 -20.24 9.50
CA LYS A 68 -12.27 -19.99 10.50
C LYS A 68 -12.79 -19.16 11.67
N GLU A 69 -12.25 -19.39 12.86
CA GLU A 69 -12.49 -18.58 14.05
C GLU A 69 -11.65 -17.30 14.06
N ARG A 70 -11.97 -16.36 14.95
CA ARG A 70 -11.34 -15.03 15.00
C ARG A 70 -9.82 -15.07 15.17
N GLU A 71 -9.33 -16.01 15.96
CA GLU A 71 -7.93 -16.18 16.30
C GLU A 71 -7.16 -17.05 15.29
N ASP A 72 -7.86 -17.70 14.37
CA ASP A 72 -7.24 -18.52 13.34
C ASP A 72 -6.42 -17.67 12.36
N VAL A 73 -5.36 -18.27 11.82
CA VAL A 73 -4.44 -17.61 10.88
C VAL A 73 -4.89 -17.84 9.44
N VAL A 74 -4.90 -16.76 8.68
CA VAL A 74 -4.96 -16.75 7.21
C VAL A 74 -3.57 -16.42 6.68
N GLU A 75 -3.15 -17.14 5.65
CA GLU A 75 -1.82 -17.05 5.06
C GLU A 75 -1.93 -16.89 3.54
N VAL A 76 -1.09 -16.02 2.98
CA VAL A 76 -0.86 -15.93 1.54
C VAL A 76 0.63 -15.85 1.27
N THR A 77 1.08 -16.51 0.21
CA THR A 77 2.49 -16.49 -0.24
C THR A 77 2.57 -15.74 -1.55
N LEU A 78 3.45 -14.74 -1.64
CA LEU A 78 3.68 -13.96 -2.85
C LEU A 78 5.18 -13.92 -3.18
N PRO A 79 5.56 -13.89 -4.47
CA PRO A 79 6.93 -13.61 -4.86
C PRO A 79 7.36 -12.26 -4.29
N GLY A 80 8.52 -12.20 -3.64
CA GLY A 80 8.91 -11.03 -2.87
C GLY A 80 10.20 -11.22 -2.10
N ARG A 81 10.65 -10.15 -1.44
CA ARG A 81 11.81 -10.18 -0.54
C ARG A 81 11.72 -9.09 0.52
N LEU A 82 12.39 -9.32 1.64
CA LEU A 82 12.66 -8.29 2.64
C LEU A 82 14.02 -7.65 2.37
N PHE A 83 14.16 -6.41 2.81
CA PHE A 83 15.42 -5.68 2.74
C PHE A 83 16.10 -5.66 4.11
N ALA A 84 17.32 -6.20 4.17
CA ALA A 84 18.17 -6.19 5.35
C ALA A 84 19.57 -5.66 4.97
N PRO A 85 19.89 -4.37 5.24
CA PRO A 85 19.05 -3.37 5.91
C PRO A 85 17.90 -2.85 5.02
N PRO A 86 16.87 -2.21 5.60
CA PRO A 86 15.84 -1.49 4.85
C PRO A 86 16.44 -0.43 3.94
N ILE A 87 15.79 -0.15 2.81
CA ILE A 87 16.25 0.85 1.83
C ILE A 87 15.67 2.21 2.22
N PRO A 88 16.48 3.25 2.48
CA PRO A 88 15.97 4.60 2.69
C PRO A 88 15.23 5.09 1.45
N LEU A 89 14.02 5.62 1.62
CA LEU A 89 13.29 6.25 0.53
C LEU A 89 13.90 7.63 0.27
N PRO A 90 14.44 7.90 -0.94
CA PRO A 90 15.09 9.17 -1.22
C PRO A 90 14.06 10.29 -1.33
N ASP A 91 14.44 11.49 -0.89
CA ASP A 91 13.73 12.71 -1.23
C ASP A 91 14.05 13.08 -2.68
N VAL A 92 13.01 13.14 -3.53
CA VAL A 92 13.13 13.43 -4.96
C VAL A 92 12.37 14.70 -5.33
N THR A 93 12.86 15.43 -6.32
CA THR A 93 12.13 16.53 -6.95
C THR A 93 11.41 16.03 -8.20
N ARG A 94 10.41 16.77 -8.69
CA ARG A 94 9.62 16.41 -9.87
C ARG A 94 10.49 16.10 -11.11
N ASP A 95 11.57 16.84 -11.31
CA ASP A 95 12.46 16.68 -12.47
C ASP A 95 13.47 15.51 -12.32
N ALA A 96 13.59 14.94 -11.13
CA ALA A 96 14.56 13.88 -10.80
C ALA A 96 13.89 12.52 -10.53
N VAL A 97 12.59 12.38 -10.76
CA VAL A 97 11.87 11.13 -10.51
C VAL A 97 12.25 10.04 -11.52
N ASP A 98 12.48 8.83 -11.02
CA ASP A 98 12.57 7.62 -11.84
C ASP A 98 11.40 6.70 -11.52
N ARG A 99 10.35 6.72 -12.35
CA ARG A 99 9.19 5.84 -12.16
C ARG A 99 9.36 4.47 -12.82
N THR A 100 10.54 4.13 -13.34
CA THR A 100 10.76 2.82 -13.99
C THR A 100 10.90 1.69 -12.97
N THR A 101 11.24 2.03 -11.72
CA THR A 101 11.33 1.13 -10.55
C THR A 101 10.19 1.36 -9.56
N LEU A 102 9.92 0.39 -8.68
CA LEU A 102 8.90 0.52 -7.63
C LEU A 102 9.34 1.51 -6.55
N GLU A 103 10.63 1.49 -6.21
CA GLU A 103 11.27 2.41 -5.27
C GLU A 103 11.08 3.86 -5.71
N GLY A 104 11.41 4.15 -6.96
CA GLY A 104 11.32 5.51 -7.49
C GLY A 104 9.88 5.95 -7.76
N ALA A 105 8.96 5.03 -8.07
CA ALA A 105 7.53 5.33 -8.12
C ALA A 105 6.96 5.69 -6.74
N LEU A 106 7.35 4.98 -5.68
CA LEU A 106 6.99 5.34 -4.30
C LEU A 106 7.59 6.69 -3.90
N ALA A 107 8.87 6.94 -4.23
CA ALA A 107 9.53 8.21 -3.94
C ALA A 107 8.81 9.38 -4.62
N SER A 108 8.45 9.22 -5.89
CA SER A 108 7.66 10.20 -6.66
C SER A 108 6.28 10.45 -6.05
N ASP A 109 5.57 9.40 -5.62
CA ASP A 109 4.25 9.51 -4.96
C ASP A 109 4.34 10.33 -3.67
N VAL A 110 5.26 9.97 -2.77
CA VAL A 110 5.47 10.66 -1.49
C VAL A 110 5.89 12.11 -1.71
N ALA A 111 6.82 12.37 -2.64
CA ALA A 111 7.30 13.71 -2.92
C ALA A 111 6.20 14.60 -3.50
N ALA A 112 5.34 14.08 -4.38
CA ALA A 112 4.20 14.81 -4.93
C ALA A 112 3.21 15.23 -3.82
N PHE A 113 2.88 14.33 -2.89
CA PHE A 113 2.01 14.67 -1.76
C PHE A 113 2.66 15.66 -0.79
N ARG A 114 3.97 15.57 -0.53
CA ARG A 114 4.70 16.57 0.30
C ARG A 114 4.73 17.95 -0.36
N ALA A 115 4.93 17.99 -1.67
CA ALA A 115 4.88 19.23 -2.46
C ALA A 115 3.47 19.83 -2.55
N ASP A 116 2.43 19.03 -2.24
CA ASP A 116 1.03 19.39 -2.41
C ASP A 116 0.71 19.82 -3.87
N ASP A 117 1.37 19.16 -4.82
CA ASP A 117 1.25 19.38 -6.27
C ASP A 117 0.21 18.42 -6.85
N ALA A 118 -1.01 18.91 -7.05
CA ALA A 118 -2.13 18.10 -7.52
C ALA A 118 -1.91 17.46 -8.90
N GLU A 119 -1.21 18.14 -9.80
CA GLU A 119 -0.91 17.61 -11.12
C GLU A 119 0.08 16.45 -11.01
N TRP A 120 1.16 16.65 -10.25
CA TRP A 120 2.16 15.61 -10.02
C TRP A 120 1.58 14.41 -9.24
N ILE A 121 0.68 14.65 -8.30
CA ILE A 121 -0.05 13.56 -7.61
C ILE A 121 -0.82 12.75 -8.66
N LEU A 122 -1.61 13.38 -9.53
CA LEU A 122 -2.39 12.68 -10.56
C LEU A 122 -1.51 11.91 -11.54
N GLU A 123 -0.37 12.46 -11.93
CA GLU A 123 0.61 11.77 -12.79
C GLU A 123 1.13 10.46 -12.18
N ASN A 124 1.16 10.34 -10.85
CA ASN A 124 1.61 9.12 -10.17
C ASN A 124 0.55 8.02 -10.18
N PHE A 125 -0.72 8.32 -10.48
CA PHE A 125 -1.80 7.32 -10.51
C PHE A 125 -2.03 6.75 -11.91
N ALA A 126 -2.44 5.47 -11.94
CA ALA A 126 -2.87 4.80 -13.15
C ALA A 126 -4.09 5.53 -13.77
N PRO A 127 -4.24 5.58 -15.10
CA PRO A 127 -5.33 6.32 -15.75
C PRO A 127 -6.73 5.96 -15.24
N SER A 128 -6.96 4.69 -14.90
CA SER A 128 -8.23 4.20 -14.34
C SER A 128 -8.58 4.81 -12.97
N ASP A 129 -7.60 5.26 -12.21
CA ASP A 129 -7.78 5.83 -10.86
C ASP A 129 -7.83 7.38 -10.87
N GLN A 130 -7.29 8.03 -11.90
CA GLN A 130 -7.07 9.49 -11.92
C GLN A 130 -8.34 10.31 -11.69
N GLN A 131 -9.47 9.95 -12.31
CA GLN A 131 -10.73 10.70 -12.13
C GLN A 131 -11.16 10.73 -10.66
N LYS A 132 -11.07 9.59 -9.98
CA LYS A 132 -11.46 9.44 -8.58
C LYS A 132 -10.51 10.20 -7.66
N ILE A 133 -9.22 10.16 -7.95
CA ILE A 133 -8.20 10.93 -7.21
C ILE A 133 -8.39 12.42 -7.40
N ALA A 134 -8.69 12.88 -8.63
CA ALA A 134 -8.94 14.31 -8.91
C ALA A 134 -10.09 14.86 -8.03
N GLN A 135 -11.21 14.13 -7.95
CA GLN A 135 -12.35 14.48 -7.08
C GLN A 135 -11.96 14.56 -5.60
N GLN A 136 -10.97 13.79 -5.16
CA GLN A 136 -10.50 13.84 -3.77
C GLN A 136 -9.52 14.98 -3.53
N LEU A 137 -8.73 15.35 -4.54
CA LEU A 137 -7.85 16.52 -4.47
C LEU A 137 -8.64 17.84 -4.46
N GLU A 138 -9.88 17.84 -4.92
CA GLU A 138 -10.81 18.97 -4.74
C GLU A 138 -11.24 19.16 -3.27
N ARG A 139 -11.06 18.14 -2.40
CA ARG A 139 -11.38 18.23 -0.99
C ARG A 139 -10.24 18.84 -0.18
N GLU A 140 -10.33 20.15 0.05
CA GLU A 140 -9.35 20.91 0.85
C GLU A 140 -9.11 20.31 2.24
N ASP A 141 -10.16 19.79 2.89
CA ASP A 141 -10.07 19.16 4.21
C ASP A 141 -9.19 17.90 4.19
N LEU A 142 -9.28 17.10 3.12
CA LEU A 142 -8.46 15.91 2.96
C LEU A 142 -7.02 16.26 2.62
N ARG A 143 -6.81 17.24 1.72
CA ARG A 143 -5.46 17.70 1.36
C ARG A 143 -4.72 18.26 2.56
N ALA A 144 -5.36 19.11 3.35
CA ALA A 144 -4.77 19.66 4.57
C ALA A 144 -4.39 18.58 5.58
N ARG A 145 -5.25 17.56 5.78
CA ARG A 145 -4.94 16.42 6.66
C ARG A 145 -3.77 15.58 6.14
N ASN A 146 -3.71 15.34 4.83
CA ASN A 146 -2.62 14.59 4.21
C ASN A 146 -1.28 15.31 4.34
N LYS A 147 -1.28 16.62 4.07
CA LYS A 147 -0.08 17.46 4.24
C LYS A 147 0.39 17.44 5.70
N ALA A 148 -0.51 17.70 6.64
CA ALA A 148 -0.19 17.67 8.06
C ALA A 148 0.34 16.30 8.52
N ALA A 149 -0.21 15.20 8.01
CA ALA A 149 0.28 13.86 8.32
C ALA A 149 1.71 13.62 7.80
N LEU A 150 2.04 14.12 6.60
CA LEU A 150 3.36 13.99 6.00
C LEU A 150 4.41 14.92 6.61
N ASP A 151 4.03 16.09 7.12
CA ASP A 151 4.93 17.04 7.79
C ASP A 151 5.52 16.46 9.10
N HIS A 152 4.86 15.46 9.69
CA HIS A 152 5.33 14.76 10.88
C HIS A 152 6.22 13.54 10.59
N ILE A 153 6.41 13.18 9.32
CA ILE A 153 7.22 12.03 8.90
C ILE A 153 8.61 12.54 8.50
N HIS A 154 9.63 12.20 9.29
CA HIS A 154 11.00 12.65 9.07
C HIS A 154 11.80 11.72 8.17
N SER A 155 11.56 10.40 8.26
CA SER A 155 12.17 9.42 7.37
C SER A 155 11.18 8.34 6.94
N MET A 156 11.45 7.77 5.77
CA MET A 156 10.73 6.63 5.22
C MET A 156 11.73 5.58 4.75
N GLU A 157 11.45 4.33 5.04
CA GLU A 157 12.31 3.21 4.64
C GLU A 157 11.45 2.11 4.01
N ILE A 158 11.88 1.60 2.86
CA ILE A 158 11.30 0.44 2.21
C ILE A 158 11.84 -0.80 2.90
N TRP A 159 10.94 -1.56 3.51
CA TRP A 159 11.25 -2.75 4.28
C TRP A 159 11.18 -4.03 3.45
N GLY A 160 10.37 -4.03 2.38
CA GLY A 160 10.28 -5.15 1.47
C GLY A 160 9.41 -4.83 0.25
N MET A 161 9.43 -5.76 -0.70
CA MET A 161 8.57 -5.70 -1.89
C MET A 161 8.02 -7.07 -2.21
N ALA A 162 6.82 -7.09 -2.78
CA ALA A 162 6.19 -8.28 -3.33
C ALA A 162 5.54 -7.98 -4.67
N THR A 163 5.21 -9.01 -5.42
CA THR A 163 4.39 -8.94 -6.62
C THR A 163 3.15 -9.81 -6.48
N TYR A 164 2.01 -9.33 -6.94
CA TYR A 164 0.77 -10.10 -7.00
C TYR A 164 0.16 -9.92 -8.39
N GLY A 165 0.20 -10.96 -9.21
CA GLY A 165 -0.15 -10.84 -10.63
C GLY A 165 0.74 -9.79 -11.33
N GLU A 166 0.12 -8.78 -11.94
CA GLU A 166 0.80 -7.65 -12.58
C GLU A 166 1.11 -6.48 -11.64
N TYR A 167 0.75 -6.60 -10.35
CA TYR A 167 0.88 -5.52 -9.38
C TYR A 167 2.16 -5.62 -8.56
N GLY A 168 2.82 -4.48 -8.37
CA GLY A 168 3.90 -4.32 -7.40
C GLY A 168 3.36 -3.81 -6.07
N LEU A 169 3.84 -4.41 -4.98
CA LEU A 169 3.49 -4.09 -3.60
C LEU A 169 4.75 -3.58 -2.90
N VAL A 170 4.70 -2.38 -2.33
CA VAL A 170 5.84 -1.81 -1.59
C VAL A 170 5.49 -1.69 -0.12
N MET A 171 6.25 -2.35 0.75
CA MET A 171 6.10 -2.28 2.20
C MET A 171 7.09 -1.26 2.76
N TYR A 172 6.60 -0.19 3.39
CA TYR A 172 7.47 0.84 3.97
C TYR A 172 7.12 1.17 5.43
N ARG A 173 8.07 1.79 6.14
CA ARG A 173 7.93 2.24 7.54
C ARG A 173 8.32 3.71 7.68
N TYR A 174 7.88 4.31 8.78
CA TYR A 174 8.19 5.70 9.15
C TYR A 174 9.15 5.75 10.33
N ASP A 175 10.08 6.71 10.32
CA ASP A 175 10.87 7.16 11.49
C ASP A 175 11.59 6.04 12.28
N GLY A 176 11.97 4.95 11.61
CA GLY A 176 12.67 3.81 12.22
C GLY A 176 11.87 3.03 13.27
N ASP A 177 10.58 3.33 13.46
CA ASP A 177 9.73 2.68 14.45
C ASP A 177 9.05 1.41 13.90
N SER A 178 8.60 0.57 14.82
CA SER A 178 7.71 -0.57 14.63
C SER A 178 6.35 -0.22 14.01
N THR A 179 6.01 1.06 13.93
CA THR A 179 4.81 1.57 13.26
C THR A 179 4.92 1.30 11.75
N ARG A 180 4.42 0.13 11.34
CA ARG A 180 4.31 -0.27 9.93
C ARG A 180 3.46 0.77 9.18
N GLY A 181 3.97 1.21 8.03
CA GLY A 181 3.29 2.13 7.13
C GLY A 181 2.15 1.46 6.37
N LEU A 182 1.93 1.88 5.13
CA LEU A 182 0.97 1.26 4.22
C LEU A 182 1.68 0.31 3.25
N VAL A 183 0.87 -0.41 2.46
CA VAL A 183 1.33 -1.21 1.32
C VAL A 183 0.71 -0.62 0.04
N PRO A 184 1.26 0.49 -0.51
CA PRO A 184 0.80 0.99 -1.79
C PRO A 184 0.98 -0.05 -2.90
N THR A 185 -0.03 -0.10 -3.76
CA THR A 185 -0.10 -0.98 -4.93
C THR A 185 0.20 -0.19 -6.19
N PHE A 186 1.01 -0.78 -7.07
CA PHE A 186 1.44 -0.18 -8.32
C PHE A 186 1.15 -1.12 -9.48
N THR A 187 0.85 -0.56 -10.64
CA THR A 187 0.73 -1.27 -11.92
C THR A 187 1.64 -0.62 -12.97
N LYS A 188 2.07 -1.38 -13.98
CA LYS A 188 2.86 -0.84 -15.10
C LYS A 188 1.95 -0.13 -16.11
N VAL A 189 2.31 1.10 -16.47
CA VAL A 189 1.72 1.87 -17.57
C VAL A 189 2.85 2.27 -18.51
N GLY A 190 2.97 1.57 -19.64
CA GLY A 190 4.18 1.66 -20.46
C GLY A 190 5.40 1.17 -19.68
N ASN A 191 6.46 1.99 -19.60
CA ASN A 191 7.66 1.65 -18.83
C ASN A 191 7.62 2.11 -17.36
N GLU A 192 6.59 2.84 -16.95
CA GLU A 192 6.50 3.43 -15.61
C GLU A 192 5.60 2.61 -14.67
N TRP A 193 5.94 2.55 -13.40
CA TRP A 193 5.05 2.12 -12.33
C TRP A 193 4.18 3.29 -11.89
N LYS A 194 2.88 3.04 -11.80
CA LYS A 194 1.87 4.00 -11.34
C LYS A 194 1.08 3.41 -10.20
N ARG A 195 0.79 4.23 -9.20
CA ARG A 195 -0.07 3.86 -8.08
C ARG A 195 -1.47 3.52 -8.57
N THR A 196 -2.06 2.47 -8.02
CA THR A 196 -3.42 2.05 -8.34
C THR A 196 -4.18 1.66 -7.08
N ASN A 197 -5.51 1.77 -7.10
CA ASN A 197 -6.39 1.32 -6.02
C ASN A 197 -7.20 0.07 -6.40
N VAL A 198 -6.88 -0.59 -7.51
CA VAL A 198 -7.70 -1.70 -8.03
C VAL A 198 -7.79 -2.88 -7.04
N LEU A 199 -6.75 -3.09 -6.23
CA LEU A 199 -6.69 -4.14 -5.21
C LEU A 199 -7.35 -3.74 -3.88
N SER A 200 -7.95 -2.56 -3.77
CA SER A 200 -8.49 -2.06 -2.48
C SER A 200 -9.61 -2.93 -1.87
N ALA A 201 -10.26 -3.77 -2.65
CA ALA A 201 -11.25 -4.74 -2.20
C ALA A 201 -10.83 -6.21 -2.41
N ASP A 202 -9.57 -6.43 -2.80
CA ASP A 202 -9.04 -7.76 -3.08
C ASP A 202 -8.73 -8.52 -1.77
N GLU A 203 -9.12 -9.79 -1.73
CA GLU A 203 -9.02 -10.63 -0.53
C GLU A 203 -7.59 -11.05 -0.21
N VAL A 204 -6.73 -11.23 -1.21
CA VAL A 204 -5.31 -11.52 -1.01
C VAL A 204 -4.60 -10.26 -0.52
N PHE A 205 -4.88 -9.11 -1.13
CA PHE A 205 -4.34 -7.84 -0.70
C PHE A 205 -4.76 -7.47 0.73
N ASP A 206 -5.98 -7.80 1.14
CA ASP A 206 -6.44 -7.64 2.52
C ASP A 206 -5.56 -8.42 3.52
N VAL A 207 -5.20 -9.67 3.21
CA VAL A 207 -4.26 -10.45 4.05
C VAL A 207 -2.88 -9.80 4.08
N VAL A 208 -2.34 -9.36 2.94
CA VAL A 208 -1.04 -8.66 2.85
C VAL A 208 -1.04 -7.39 3.70
N LEU A 209 -2.06 -6.55 3.55
CA LEU A 209 -2.20 -5.29 4.26
C LEU A 209 -2.36 -5.54 5.76
N SER A 210 -3.17 -6.51 6.18
CA SER A 210 -3.36 -6.87 7.59
C SER A 210 -2.11 -7.50 8.20
N ALA A 211 -1.41 -8.35 7.47
CA ALA A 211 -0.14 -8.94 7.89
C ALA A 211 0.90 -7.85 8.14
N PHE A 212 1.03 -6.89 7.22
CA PHE A 212 2.00 -5.80 7.35
C PHE A 212 1.56 -4.74 8.37
N ARG A 213 0.31 -4.26 8.38
CA ARG A 213 -0.10 -3.09 9.16
C ARG A 213 -0.60 -3.41 10.57
N SER A 214 -1.32 -4.52 10.74
CA SER A 214 -2.06 -4.83 11.98
C SER A 214 -1.29 -5.74 12.94
N GLY A 215 0.04 -5.78 12.82
CA GLY A 215 0.90 -6.63 13.65
C GLY A 215 0.74 -8.12 13.35
N GLY A 216 0.50 -8.49 12.09
CA GLY A 216 0.72 -9.85 11.62
C GLY A 216 2.20 -10.09 11.28
N GLU A 217 2.48 -11.20 10.61
CA GLU A 217 3.84 -11.62 10.28
C GLU A 217 4.09 -11.54 8.77
N VAL A 218 5.29 -11.09 8.41
CA VAL A 218 5.81 -11.14 7.05
C VAL A 218 7.20 -11.74 7.15
N ILE A 219 7.38 -12.90 6.55
CA ILE A 219 8.61 -13.69 6.63
C ILE A 219 9.04 -14.14 5.24
N GLU A 220 10.34 -14.30 5.03
CA GLU A 220 10.87 -14.95 3.83
C GLU A 220 10.64 -16.47 3.97
N SER A 221 10.15 -17.11 2.91
CA SER A 221 10.09 -18.56 2.84
C SER A 221 11.51 -19.12 2.74
N GLU A 222 11.80 -20.16 3.51
CA GLU A 222 13.06 -20.93 3.45
C GLU A 222 13.20 -21.73 2.15
#